data_AF-A0A1E5VZF4-F1
#
_entry.id   AF-A0A1E5VZF4-F1
#
_cell.length_a   1.000
_cell.length_b   1.000
_cell.length_c   1.000
_cell.angle_alpha   90.00
_cell.angle_beta   90.00
_cell.angle_gamma   90.00
#
_symmetry.space_group_name_H-M   'P 1'
#
loop_
_entity.id
_entity.type
_entity.pdbx_description
1 polymer ?
#
loop_
_entity_poly.entity_id
_entity_poly.type
_entity_poly.pdbx_seq_one_letter_code
_entity_poly.pdbx_strand_id
1 'polypeptide(L)'
;LLSKSLPFFALCSLKVIWDKTLEMRFLLQKAFSTSNKLPQEPIKTRFCNHDKEIEQAYEDLLDSSKQTLGSMMELQEALLESNETAKDANGISVFGFYVLIQNEPEFDEFFVYRTTTFRNTEIDKWQRKIQVTTGAAALKGKLHVFNQNISDQVAGYMRDPSRMINRMYLTKSAVGVFGEDAEEHGAAVEEFLESCDRGASESAFYALRKQQVKKRKLVDRRASKSRKIRYHVHEKITNFMAPVPMAVPPMAPKLFENLFGTSN
;
A
#
# COMPACT_ATOMS: atom_id res chain seq x y z
N LEU A 1 38.48 5.82 15.32
CA LEU A 1 37.52 4.70 15.36
C LEU A 1 36.08 5.15 15.69
N LEU A 2 35.90 6.11 16.61
CA LEU A 2 34.57 6.63 17.00
C LEU A 2 33.82 7.46 15.92
N SER A 3 34.53 8.08 14.97
CA SER A 3 33.90 8.89 13.91
C SER A 3 33.17 8.06 12.83
N LYS A 4 33.56 6.79 12.62
CA LYS A 4 32.91 5.89 11.65
C LYS A 4 31.74 5.11 12.27
N SER A 5 31.66 5.01 13.61
CA SER A 5 30.61 4.29 14.31
C SER A 5 29.35 5.12 14.56
N LEU A 6 29.46 6.45 14.69
CA LEU A 6 28.31 7.35 14.81
C LEU A 6 27.30 7.24 13.64
N PRO A 7 27.73 7.33 12.36
CA PRO A 7 26.79 7.21 11.24
C PRO A 7 26.20 5.81 11.11
N PHE A 8 26.93 4.77 11.53
CA PHE A 8 26.42 3.40 11.56
C PHE A 8 25.37 3.21 12.66
N PHE A 9 25.61 3.76 13.85
CA PHE A 9 24.67 3.70 14.96
C PHE A 9 23.37 4.47 14.65
N ALA A 10 23.49 5.64 14.02
CA ALA A 10 22.35 6.42 13.53
C ALA A 10 21.55 5.70 12.42
N LEU A 11 22.23 4.94 11.55
CA LEU A 11 21.57 4.13 10.53
C LEU A 11 20.80 2.94 11.16
N CYS A 12 21.39 2.30 12.17
CA CYS A 12 20.77 1.20 12.90
C CYS A 12 19.54 1.67 13.67
N SER A 13 19.61 2.82 14.37
CA SER A 13 18.45 3.38 15.08
C SER A 13 17.33 3.78 14.11
N LEU A 14 17.66 4.39 12.98
CA LEU A 14 16.69 4.72 11.94
C LEU A 14 16.01 3.47 11.38
N LYS A 15 16.75 2.39 11.19
CA LYS A 15 16.20 1.11 10.74
C LYS A 15 15.23 0.50 11.76
N VAL A 16 15.56 0.56 13.05
CA VAL A 16 14.68 0.07 14.11
C VAL A 16 13.36 0.85 14.14
N ILE A 17 13.42 2.18 14.08
CA ILE A 17 12.24 3.04 14.03
C ILE A 17 11.39 2.68 12.81
N TRP A 18 12.02 2.58 11.63
CA TRP A 18 11.32 2.22 10.40
C TRP A 18 10.60 0.87 10.47
N ASP A 19 11.30 -0.17 10.94
CA ASP A 19 10.73 -1.52 11.04
C ASP A 19 9.54 -1.55 12.01
N LYS A 20 9.62 -0.78 13.12
CA LYS A 20 8.51 -0.64 14.09
C LYS A 20 7.31 0.15 13.55
N THR A 21 7.55 1.26 12.85
CA THR A 21 6.49 2.02 12.19
C THR A 21 5.81 1.19 11.08
N LEU A 22 6.58 0.36 10.38
CA LEU A 22 6.04 -0.54 9.36
C LEU A 22 5.15 -1.63 9.98
N GLU A 23 5.59 -2.24 11.08
CA GLU A 23 4.80 -3.20 11.87
C GLU A 23 3.47 -2.59 12.33
N MET A 24 3.53 -1.39 12.90
CA MET A 24 2.35 -0.63 13.31
C MET A 24 1.38 -0.37 12.14
N ARG A 25 1.89 0.00 10.97
CA ARG A 25 1.08 0.17 9.75
C ARG A 25 0.35 -1.12 9.36
N PHE A 26 1.04 -2.26 9.40
CA PHE A 26 0.41 -3.54 9.06
C PHE A 26 -0.72 -3.89 10.03
N LEU A 27 -0.54 -3.63 11.33
CA LEU A 27 -1.58 -3.85 12.34
C LEU A 27 -2.80 -2.94 12.10
N LEU A 28 -2.57 -1.65 11.86
CA LEU A 28 -3.63 -0.68 11.61
C LEU A 28 -4.40 -0.96 10.31
N GLN A 29 -3.74 -1.49 9.27
CA GLN A 29 -4.37 -1.75 7.99
C GLN A 29 -5.61 -2.64 8.11
N LYS A 30 -5.57 -3.66 8.97
CA LYS A 30 -6.72 -4.55 9.18
C LYS A 30 -7.84 -3.83 9.92
N ALA A 31 -7.51 -3.08 10.98
CA ALA A 31 -8.47 -2.31 11.76
C ALA A 31 -9.22 -1.27 10.90
N PHE A 32 -8.52 -0.53 10.04
CA PHE A 32 -9.16 0.41 9.10
C PHE A 32 -10.06 -0.32 8.09
N SER A 33 -9.59 -1.45 7.55
CA SER A 33 -10.38 -2.23 6.59
C SER A 33 -11.67 -2.80 7.21
N THR A 34 -11.64 -3.18 8.49
CA THR A 34 -12.82 -3.63 9.22
C THR A 34 -13.72 -2.48 9.66
N SER A 35 -13.14 -1.34 10.03
CA SER A 35 -13.88 -0.13 10.39
C SER A 35 -14.76 0.36 9.24
N ASN A 36 -14.28 0.25 8.00
CA ASN A 36 -15.06 0.58 6.80
C ASN A 36 -16.35 -0.25 6.63
N LYS A 37 -16.51 -1.37 7.35
CA LYS A 37 -17.72 -2.20 7.32
C LYS A 37 -18.71 -1.85 8.42
N LEU A 38 -18.32 -1.01 9.38
CA LEU A 38 -19.17 -0.67 10.51
C LEU A 38 -20.45 0.02 10.01
N PRO A 39 -21.61 -0.28 10.64
CA PRO A 39 -22.87 0.42 10.40
C PRO A 39 -22.69 1.94 10.43
N GLN A 40 -23.19 2.62 9.41
CA GLN A 40 -23.29 4.09 9.41
C GLN A 40 -24.63 4.53 10.01
N GLU A 41 -24.77 5.82 10.32
CA GLU A 41 -26.06 6.37 10.74
C GLU A 41 -27.07 6.33 9.58
N PRO A 42 -28.35 6.01 9.83
CA PRO A 42 -29.02 5.82 11.12
C PRO A 42 -29.08 4.35 11.61
N ILE A 43 -28.41 3.43 10.91
CA ILE A 43 -28.47 1.99 11.22
C ILE A 43 -27.71 1.72 12.53
N LYS A 44 -26.57 2.40 12.74
CA LYS A 44 -25.79 2.34 13.98
C LYS A 44 -26.64 2.63 15.21
N THR A 45 -27.36 3.76 15.23
CA THR A 45 -28.23 4.13 16.36
C THR A 45 -29.32 3.09 16.63
N ARG A 46 -29.88 2.43 15.61
CA ARG A 46 -30.83 1.32 15.80
C ARG A 46 -30.18 0.10 16.48
N PHE A 47 -28.95 -0.25 16.10
CA PHE A 47 -28.21 -1.35 16.75
C PHE A 47 -27.89 -1.05 18.21
N CYS A 48 -27.40 0.15 18.51
CA CYS A 48 -27.09 0.56 19.89
C CYS A 48 -28.35 0.58 20.77
N ASN A 49 -29.49 1.05 20.25
CA ASN A 49 -30.75 1.07 21.01
C ASN A 49 -31.32 -0.33 21.27
N HIS A 50 -30.95 -1.33 20.47
CA HIS A 50 -31.46 -2.70 20.59
C HIS A 50 -30.69 -3.52 21.63
N ASP A 51 -29.37 -3.32 21.71
CA ASP A 51 -28.49 -4.09 22.58
C ASP A 51 -27.44 -3.20 23.25
N LYS A 52 -27.44 -3.20 24.59
CA LYS A 52 -26.50 -2.45 25.41
C LYS A 52 -25.08 -2.96 25.31
N GLU A 53 -24.88 -4.26 25.02
CA GLU A 53 -23.54 -4.81 24.81
C GLU A 53 -22.90 -4.21 23.55
N ILE A 54 -23.71 -4.00 22.51
CA ILE A 54 -23.27 -3.35 21.26
C ILE A 54 -22.93 -1.88 21.52
N GLU A 55 -23.79 -1.16 22.25
CA GLU A 55 -23.55 0.23 22.64
C GLU A 55 -22.22 0.39 23.40
N GLN A 56 -22.00 -0.43 24.43
CA GLN A 56 -20.74 -0.43 25.18
C GLN A 56 -19.53 -0.77 24.30
N ALA A 57 -19.65 -1.74 23.40
CA ALA A 57 -18.56 -2.09 22.49
C ALA A 57 -18.18 -0.95 21.53
N TYR A 58 -19.15 -0.12 21.11
CA TYR A 58 -18.86 1.09 20.33
C TYR A 58 -18.15 2.16 21.15
N GLU A 59 -18.56 2.37 22.41
CA GLU A 59 -17.88 3.30 23.31
C GLU A 59 -16.43 2.88 23.56
N ASP A 60 -16.22 1.60 23.90
CA ASP A 60 -14.88 1.02 24.10
C ASP A 60 -14.02 1.14 22.84
N LEU A 61 -14.60 0.91 21.65
CA LEU A 61 -13.92 1.09 20.37
C LEU A 61 -13.50 2.55 20.14
N LEU A 62 -14.39 3.50 20.42
CA LEU A 62 -14.09 4.92 20.27
C LEU A 62 -12.98 5.35 21.22
N ASP A 63 -13.03 4.93 22.48
CA ASP A 63 -12.03 5.27 23.48
C ASP A 63 -10.68 4.61 23.18
N SER A 64 -10.67 3.35 22.77
CA SER A 64 -9.45 2.68 22.30
C SER A 64 -8.86 3.35 21.06
N SER A 65 -9.70 3.83 20.13
CA SER A 65 -9.25 4.56 18.93
C SER A 65 -8.63 5.91 19.28
N LYS A 66 -9.25 6.66 20.19
CA LYS A 66 -8.71 7.94 20.71
C LYS A 66 -7.37 7.72 21.42
N GLN A 67 -7.28 6.70 22.28
CA GLN A 67 -6.04 6.37 22.98
C GLN A 67 -4.93 6.00 22.00
N THR A 68 -5.23 5.18 21.00
CA THR A 68 -4.27 4.79 19.95
C THR A 68 -3.77 6.02 19.20
N LEU A 69 -4.68 6.92 18.79
CA LEU A 69 -4.34 8.19 18.12
C LEU A 69 -3.43 9.05 19.01
N GLY A 70 -3.76 9.19 20.30
CA GLY A 70 -2.93 9.89 21.28
C GLY A 70 -1.50 9.33 21.35
N SER A 71 -1.35 8.01 21.47
CA SER A 71 -0.02 7.37 21.47
C SER A 71 0.75 7.57 20.15
N MET A 72 0.06 7.60 19.01
CA MET A 72 0.70 7.90 17.72
C MET A 72 1.24 9.34 17.66
N MET A 73 0.48 10.26 18.24
CA MET A 73 0.84 11.68 18.29
C MET A 73 2.02 11.92 19.22
N GLU A 74 2.03 11.31 20.40
CA GLU A 74 3.17 11.35 21.33
C GLU A 74 4.44 10.81 20.68
N LEU A 75 4.33 9.70 19.93
CA LEU A 75 5.46 9.17 19.16
C LEU A 75 5.94 10.16 18.08
N GLN A 76 5.02 10.79 17.35
CA GLN A 76 5.37 11.78 16.34
C GLN A 76 6.06 13.00 16.95
N GLU A 77 5.60 13.48 18.09
CA GLU A 77 6.21 14.58 18.82
C GLU A 77 7.61 14.22 19.31
N ALA A 78 7.78 13.05 19.94
CA ALA A 78 9.09 12.57 20.36
C ALA A 78 10.07 12.43 19.17
N LEU A 79 9.59 12.01 18.00
CA LEU A 79 10.41 11.94 16.79
C LEU A 79 10.79 13.34 16.28
N LEU A 80 9.88 14.32 16.34
CA LEU A 80 10.16 15.70 15.97
C LEU A 80 11.15 16.35 16.95
N GLU A 81 10.95 16.17 18.25
CA GLU A 81 11.85 16.66 19.31
C GLU A 81 13.23 15.98 19.28
N SER A 82 13.32 14.75 18.78
CA SER A 82 14.62 14.10 18.59
C SER A 82 15.43 14.71 17.45
N ASN A 83 14.79 15.47 16.56
CA ASN A 83 15.41 16.00 15.36
C ASN A 83 15.70 17.50 15.48
N GLU A 84 16.96 17.84 15.79
CA GLU A 84 17.40 19.23 15.98
C GLU A 84 17.07 20.13 14.77
N THR A 85 17.12 19.61 13.55
CA THR A 85 16.81 20.37 12.32
C THR A 85 15.32 20.71 12.14
N ALA A 86 14.43 20.07 12.90
CA ALA A 86 12.99 20.33 12.88
C ALA A 86 12.54 21.25 14.04
N LYS A 87 13.41 21.49 15.04
CA LYS A 87 13.08 22.30 16.24
C LYS A 87 12.94 23.79 15.96
N ASP A 88 13.64 24.30 14.97
CA ASP A 88 13.71 25.75 14.69
C ASP A 88 12.40 26.34 14.12
N ALA A 89 11.37 25.52 13.88
CA ALA A 89 10.17 25.90 13.14
C ALA A 89 8.87 26.07 13.96
N ASN A 90 8.94 26.24 15.29
CA ASN A 90 7.93 26.81 16.22
C ASN A 90 7.66 25.92 17.45
N GLY A 91 8.08 26.41 18.62
CA GLY A 91 7.87 25.79 19.93
C GLY A 91 6.45 25.97 20.44
N ILE A 92 5.67 24.88 20.45
CA ILE A 92 4.39 24.78 21.17
C ILE A 92 4.35 23.41 21.87
N SER A 93 4.00 23.42 23.15
CA SER A 93 3.98 22.29 24.08
C SER A 93 2.84 21.29 23.82
N VAL A 94 3.13 20.00 24.05
CA VAL A 94 2.27 18.81 24.20
C VAL A 94 0.86 19.11 24.76
N PHE A 95 0.76 20.07 25.68
CA PHE A 95 -0.47 20.40 26.40
C PHE A 95 -1.59 20.97 25.50
N GLY A 96 -1.25 21.62 24.38
CA GLY A 96 -2.24 22.11 23.41
C GLY A 96 -2.81 21.00 22.51
N PHE A 97 -2.09 19.89 22.37
CA PHE A 97 -2.41 18.80 21.44
C PHE A 97 -3.58 17.95 21.92
N TYR A 98 -3.67 17.69 23.23
CA TYR A 98 -4.78 16.98 23.87
C TYR A 98 -6.10 17.76 23.83
N VAL A 99 -6.05 19.10 23.88
CA VAL A 99 -7.24 19.97 23.86
C VAL A 99 -7.86 20.06 22.46
N LEU A 100 -7.04 19.97 21.40
CA LEU A 100 -7.50 20.07 20.01
C LEU A 100 -8.19 18.81 19.48
N ILE A 101 -7.98 17.63 20.08
CA ILE A 101 -8.70 16.39 19.71
C ILE A 101 -10.23 16.55 19.93
N GLN A 102 -10.65 17.44 20.82
CA GLN A 102 -12.06 17.75 21.03
C GLN A 102 -12.64 18.72 19.99
N ASN A 103 -11.79 19.42 19.21
CA ASN A 103 -12.18 20.38 18.18
C ASN A 103 -11.57 19.98 16.81
N GLU A 104 -12.23 19.03 16.15
CA GLU A 104 -11.84 18.43 14.84
C GLU A 104 -11.29 19.38 13.76
N PRO A 105 -11.84 20.59 13.50
CA PRO A 105 -11.37 21.40 12.36
C PRO A 105 -10.06 22.16 12.61
N GLU A 106 -9.74 22.54 13.86
CA GLU A 106 -8.55 23.34 14.19
C GLU A 106 -7.29 22.48 14.35
N PHE A 107 -7.50 21.18 14.66
CA PHE A 107 -6.44 20.21 14.85
C PHE A 107 -5.65 19.93 13.56
N ASP A 108 -6.35 19.75 12.45
CA ASP A 108 -5.76 19.33 11.17
C ASP A 108 -4.87 20.42 10.57
N GLU A 109 -5.29 21.69 10.67
CA GLU A 109 -4.52 22.83 10.14
C GLU A 109 -3.21 23.04 10.91
N PHE A 110 -3.24 22.91 12.23
CA PHE A 110 -2.08 23.16 13.10
C PHE A 110 -0.98 22.10 12.96
N PHE A 111 -1.36 20.80 12.98
CA PHE A 111 -0.38 19.72 12.85
C PHE A 111 0.26 19.69 11.45
N VAL A 112 -0.55 19.95 10.42
CA VAL A 112 -0.07 20.09 9.05
C VAL A 112 0.93 21.24 8.98
N TYR A 113 0.66 22.39 9.58
CA TYR A 113 1.59 23.54 9.55
C TYR A 113 2.98 23.20 10.12
N ARG A 114 3.06 22.61 11.32
CA ARG A 114 4.34 22.30 11.98
C ARG A 114 5.20 21.32 11.18
N THR A 115 4.58 20.29 10.63
CA THR A 115 5.31 19.22 9.93
C THR A 115 5.58 19.54 8.46
N THR A 116 4.78 20.41 7.83
CA THR A 116 4.82 20.66 6.38
C THR A 116 6.13 21.27 5.94
N THR A 117 6.69 22.24 6.67
CA THR A 117 7.92 22.92 6.25
C THR A 117 9.10 21.94 6.21
N PHE A 118 9.36 21.21 7.30
CA PHE A 118 10.42 20.21 7.36
C PHE A 118 10.19 19.05 6.39
N ARG A 119 8.96 18.54 6.30
CA ARG A 119 8.59 17.46 5.38
C ARG A 119 8.86 17.86 3.93
N ASN A 120 8.40 19.04 3.52
CA ASN A 120 8.52 19.48 2.12
C ASN A 120 9.99 19.72 1.74
N THR A 121 10.78 20.36 2.62
CA THR A 121 12.20 20.62 2.35
C THR A 121 13.01 19.33 2.19
N GLU A 122 12.82 18.35 3.08
CA GLU A 122 13.52 17.07 2.99
C GLU A 122 13.03 16.22 1.82
N ILE A 123 11.73 16.17 1.53
CA ILE A 123 11.19 15.44 0.35
C ILE A 123 11.81 15.99 -0.94
N ASP A 124 11.84 17.30 -1.13
CA ASP A 124 12.35 17.91 -2.36
C ASP A 124 13.88 17.77 -2.47
N LYS A 125 14.59 17.76 -1.33
CA LYS A 125 16.02 17.44 -1.27
C LYS A 125 16.30 16.00 -1.71
N TRP A 126 15.52 15.02 -1.22
CA TRP A 126 15.66 13.62 -1.63
C TRP A 126 15.26 13.41 -3.09
N GLN A 127 14.21 14.09 -3.57
CA GLN A 127 13.84 14.10 -4.98
C GLN A 127 14.99 14.57 -5.87
N ARG A 128 15.59 15.74 -5.56
CA ARG A 128 16.73 16.27 -6.30
C ARG A 128 17.90 15.29 -6.32
N LYS A 129 18.20 14.65 -5.18
CA LYS A 129 19.28 13.65 -5.07
C LYS A 129 19.03 12.43 -5.96
N ILE A 130 17.79 11.94 -6.02
CA ILE A 130 17.39 10.83 -6.90
C ILE A 130 17.49 11.22 -8.38
N GLN A 131 17.06 12.43 -8.75
CA GLN A 131 17.14 12.92 -10.13
C GLN A 131 18.59 13.05 -10.61
N VAL A 132 19.51 13.53 -9.75
CA VAL A 132 20.94 13.62 -10.05
C VAL A 132 21.55 12.22 -10.22
N THR A 133 21.18 11.27 -9.37
CA THR A 133 21.73 9.90 -9.39
C THR A 133 21.21 9.06 -10.57
N THR A 134 19.96 9.28 -10.99
CA THR A 134 19.31 8.51 -12.08
C THR A 134 19.69 9.02 -13.48
N GLY A 135 20.40 10.15 -13.58
CA GLY A 135 20.76 10.80 -14.83
C GLY A 135 19.58 11.57 -15.40
N ALA A 136 19.71 12.91 -15.47
CA ALA A 136 18.64 13.81 -15.89
C ALA A 136 18.05 13.48 -17.28
N ALA A 137 18.83 12.87 -18.17
CA ALA A 137 18.39 12.48 -19.52
C ALA A 137 17.37 11.33 -19.56
N ALA A 138 17.31 10.46 -18.55
CA ALA A 138 16.36 9.34 -18.51
C ALA A 138 14.93 9.75 -18.08
N LEU A 139 14.81 10.88 -17.37
CA LEU A 139 13.54 11.37 -16.80
C LEU A 139 13.00 12.63 -17.50
N LYS A 140 13.80 13.31 -18.35
CA LYS A 140 13.43 14.55 -19.06
C LYS A 140 12.48 14.34 -20.25
N GLY A 141 11.56 13.38 -20.17
CA GLY A 141 10.53 13.20 -21.18
C GLY A 141 9.37 14.18 -20.99
N LYS A 142 9.40 15.35 -21.67
CA LYS A 142 8.33 16.32 -22.04
C LYS A 142 7.12 16.62 -21.10
N LEU A 143 6.99 16.00 -19.94
CA LEU A 143 5.87 16.15 -19.01
C LEU A 143 6.27 17.14 -17.91
N HIS A 144 5.57 18.27 -17.87
CA HIS A 144 5.75 19.36 -16.90
C HIS A 144 5.77 18.86 -15.44
N VAL A 145 5.00 17.81 -15.15
CA VAL A 145 4.90 17.17 -13.83
C VAL A 145 6.25 16.67 -13.32
N PHE A 146 7.16 16.16 -14.17
CA PHE A 146 8.46 15.66 -13.72
C PHE A 146 9.49 16.76 -13.41
N ASN A 147 9.19 18.00 -13.79
CA ASN A 147 10.05 19.17 -13.56
C ASN A 147 9.61 20.01 -12.36
N GLN A 148 8.55 19.61 -11.66
CA GLN A 148 8.09 20.27 -10.43
C GLN A 148 8.56 19.51 -9.20
N ASN A 149 8.78 20.23 -8.09
CA ASN A 149 9.01 19.61 -6.79
C ASN A 149 7.77 18.81 -6.38
N ILE A 150 7.95 17.73 -5.63
CA ILE A 150 6.86 16.91 -5.11
C ILE A 150 5.97 17.76 -4.20
N SER A 151 6.56 18.62 -3.38
CA SER A 151 5.80 19.56 -2.53
C SER A 151 4.83 20.44 -3.34
N ASP A 152 5.31 21.03 -4.45
CA ASP A 152 4.51 21.88 -5.34
C ASP A 152 3.38 21.10 -6.04
N GLN A 153 3.66 19.85 -6.44
CA GLN A 153 2.64 18.97 -7.01
C GLN A 153 1.54 18.64 -5.99
N VAL A 154 1.93 18.28 -4.76
CA VAL A 154 1.00 18.00 -3.66
C VAL A 154 0.19 19.25 -3.35
N ALA A 155 0.81 20.42 -3.22
CA ALA A 155 0.11 21.68 -2.99
C ALA A 155 -0.90 22.00 -4.10
N GLY A 156 -0.56 21.72 -5.37
CA GLY A 156 -1.48 21.83 -6.49
C GLY A 156 -2.71 20.92 -6.37
N TYR A 157 -2.52 19.67 -5.95
CA TYR A 157 -3.64 18.76 -5.69
C TYR A 157 -4.49 19.17 -4.47
N MET A 158 -3.85 19.70 -3.43
CA MET A 158 -4.54 20.11 -2.20
C MET A 158 -5.37 21.38 -2.37
N ARG A 159 -5.23 22.14 -3.47
CA ARG A 159 -6.12 23.29 -3.78
C ARG A 159 -7.55 22.89 -4.12
N ASP A 160 -7.74 21.71 -4.72
CA ASP A 160 -9.05 21.13 -5.04
C ASP A 160 -9.00 19.62 -4.71
N PRO A 161 -9.10 19.25 -3.42
CA PRO A 161 -8.95 17.87 -3.00
C PRO A 161 -10.17 17.03 -3.38
N SER A 162 -11.30 17.63 -3.77
CA SER A 162 -12.56 16.94 -4.06
C SER A 162 -12.39 15.80 -5.07
N ARG A 163 -11.60 16.03 -6.13
CA ARG A 163 -11.30 15.00 -7.14
C ARG A 163 -10.47 13.84 -6.58
N MET A 164 -9.56 14.10 -5.65
CA MET A 164 -8.72 13.09 -5.01
C MET A 164 -9.53 12.29 -4.00
N ILE A 165 -10.27 12.99 -3.14
CA ILE A 165 -11.17 12.43 -2.13
C ILE A 165 -12.18 11.48 -2.80
N ASN A 166 -12.81 11.89 -3.90
CA ASN A 166 -13.74 11.06 -4.67
C ASN A 166 -13.10 9.80 -5.26
N ARG A 167 -11.78 9.79 -5.50
CA ARG A 167 -11.04 8.59 -5.93
C ARG A 167 -10.55 7.74 -4.76
N MET A 168 -10.40 8.33 -3.58
CA MET A 168 -9.91 7.66 -2.37
C MET A 168 -11.03 6.93 -1.63
N TYR A 169 -12.28 7.38 -1.75
CA TYR A 169 -13.42 6.61 -1.23
C TYR A 169 -13.43 5.21 -1.84
N LEU A 170 -13.52 4.21 -0.97
CA LEU A 170 -13.79 2.85 -1.38
C LEU A 170 -15.16 2.84 -2.05
N THR A 171 -15.26 2.22 -3.23
CA THR A 171 -16.55 2.05 -3.90
C THR A 171 -17.43 1.23 -2.98
N LYS A 172 -18.61 1.74 -2.59
CA LYS A 172 -19.50 1.10 -1.62
C LYS A 172 -19.80 -0.37 -2.00
N SER A 173 -19.91 -0.67 -3.28
CA SER A 173 -20.12 -2.04 -3.80
C SER A 173 -18.97 -3.03 -3.52
N ALA A 174 -17.77 -2.55 -3.17
CA ALA A 174 -16.64 -3.39 -2.80
C ALA A 174 -16.55 -3.68 -1.30
N VAL A 175 -17.30 -2.96 -0.47
CA VAL A 175 -17.27 -3.06 1.00
C VAL A 175 -18.69 -3.30 1.49
N GLY A 176 -19.00 -4.55 1.87
CA GLY A 176 -20.28 -4.87 2.51
C GLY A 176 -20.35 -4.22 3.89
N VAL A 177 -21.09 -3.12 4.00
CA VAL A 177 -21.41 -2.43 5.25
C VAL A 177 -22.48 -3.25 5.99
N PHE A 178 -22.32 -3.42 7.30
CA PHE A 178 -23.30 -4.15 8.10
C PHE A 178 -24.63 -3.41 8.16
N GLY A 179 -25.71 -4.13 7.82
CA GLY A 179 -27.09 -3.64 7.88
C GLY A 179 -27.61 -2.95 6.61
N GLU A 180 -26.82 -2.88 5.54
CA GLU A 180 -27.32 -2.51 4.21
C GLU A 180 -27.84 -3.76 3.47
N ASP A 181 -29.09 -3.73 3.00
CA ASP A 181 -29.65 -4.75 2.13
C ASP A 181 -28.99 -4.67 0.75
N ALA A 182 -28.39 -5.77 0.30
CA ALA A 182 -27.61 -5.83 -0.94
C ALA A 182 -28.41 -5.52 -2.22
N GLU A 183 -29.75 -5.57 -2.15
CA GLU A 183 -30.66 -5.36 -3.28
C GLU A 183 -31.01 -3.88 -3.51
N GLU A 184 -31.19 -3.09 -2.45
CA GLU A 184 -31.59 -1.67 -2.56
C GLU A 184 -30.44 -0.79 -3.07
N HIS A 185 -29.19 -1.13 -2.73
CA HIS A 185 -28.01 -0.39 -3.15
C HIS A 185 -27.59 -0.68 -4.60
N GLY A 186 -27.87 -1.89 -5.11
CA GLY A 186 -27.69 -2.21 -6.54
C GLY A 186 -28.57 -1.34 -7.42
N ALA A 187 -29.86 -1.22 -7.07
CA ALA A 187 -30.84 -0.41 -7.77
C ALA A 187 -30.52 1.10 -7.71
N ALA A 188 -30.12 1.63 -6.55
CA ALA A 188 -29.77 3.04 -6.40
C ALA A 188 -28.47 3.42 -7.14
N VAL A 189 -27.50 2.50 -7.22
CA VAL A 189 -26.28 2.71 -8.01
C VAL A 189 -26.57 2.64 -9.50
N GLU A 190 -27.47 1.75 -9.92
CA GLU A 190 -27.93 1.64 -11.31
C GLU A 190 -28.72 2.89 -11.74
N GLU A 191 -29.65 3.37 -10.91
CA GLU A 191 -30.39 4.63 -11.11
C GLU A 191 -29.48 5.87 -11.11
N PHE A 192 -28.46 5.92 -10.24
CA PHE A 192 -27.48 7.01 -10.22
C PHE A 192 -26.55 6.99 -11.46
N LEU A 193 -26.18 5.80 -11.94
CA LEU A 193 -25.44 5.64 -13.20
C LEU A 193 -26.30 6.07 -14.40
N GLU A 194 -27.59 5.73 -14.40
CA GLU A 194 -28.55 6.07 -15.47
C GLU A 194 -28.89 7.57 -15.48
N SER A 195 -28.93 8.19 -14.30
CA SER A 195 -29.01 9.65 -14.10
C SER A 195 -27.77 10.38 -14.64
N CYS A 196 -26.58 9.81 -14.44
CA CYS A 196 -25.32 10.34 -14.96
C CYS A 196 -25.20 10.25 -16.50
N ASP A 197 -25.97 9.37 -17.16
CA ASP A 197 -25.98 9.21 -18.62
C ASP A 197 -26.73 10.36 -19.34
N ARG A 198 -27.54 11.15 -18.61
CA ARG A 198 -28.19 12.37 -19.16
C ARG A 198 -27.25 13.56 -19.32
N GLY A 199 -25.99 13.43 -18.91
CA GLY A 199 -24.97 14.47 -19.02
C GLY A 199 -23.56 13.88 -19.11
N ALA A 200 -23.33 12.97 -20.06
CA ALA A 200 -22.05 12.29 -20.21
C ALA A 200 -20.88 13.25 -20.49
N SER A 201 -20.11 13.57 -19.45
CA SER A 201 -18.76 14.11 -19.60
C SER A 201 -17.81 12.99 -20.08
N GLU A 202 -16.79 13.33 -20.86
CA GLU A 202 -15.74 12.40 -21.38
C GLU A 202 -15.21 11.41 -20.33
N SER A 203 -15.25 11.77 -19.05
CA SER A 203 -14.78 10.95 -17.93
C SER A 203 -15.52 9.60 -17.76
N ALA A 204 -16.83 9.55 -18.05
CA ALA A 204 -17.63 8.33 -18.01
C ALA A 204 -17.19 7.32 -19.10
N PHE A 205 -16.86 7.85 -20.29
CA PHE A 205 -16.39 7.05 -21.42
C PHE A 205 -15.02 6.40 -21.15
N TYR A 206 -14.11 7.10 -20.46
CA TYR A 206 -12.81 6.57 -20.06
C TYR A 206 -12.91 5.54 -18.91
N ALA A 207 -13.90 5.65 -18.02
CA ALA A 207 -14.13 4.68 -16.95
C ALA A 207 -14.63 3.33 -17.49
N LEU A 208 -15.58 3.35 -18.43
CA LEU A 208 -16.13 2.15 -19.08
C LEU A 208 -15.04 1.34 -19.81
N ARG A 209 -14.10 2.03 -20.47
CA ARG A 209 -12.98 1.40 -21.21
C ARG A 209 -11.93 0.77 -20.29
N LYS A 210 -11.79 1.25 -19.05
CA LYS A 210 -10.90 0.67 -18.02
C LYS A 210 -11.51 -0.58 -17.38
N GLN A 211 -12.84 -0.63 -17.29
CA GLN A 211 -13.59 -1.76 -16.72
C GLN A 211 -13.63 -2.97 -17.65
N GLN A 212 -13.38 -2.77 -18.95
CA GLN A 212 -13.08 -3.87 -19.86
C GLN A 212 -11.70 -4.45 -19.53
N VAL A 213 -11.68 -5.44 -18.64
CA VAL A 213 -10.53 -6.32 -18.42
C VAL A 213 -10.19 -6.94 -19.76
N LYS A 214 -9.10 -6.45 -20.39
CA LYS A 214 -8.58 -7.04 -21.62
C LYS A 214 -8.44 -8.54 -21.39
N LYS A 215 -9.24 -9.36 -22.07
CA LYS A 215 -9.16 -10.83 -21.98
C LYS A 215 -7.74 -11.23 -22.31
N ARG A 216 -6.95 -11.52 -21.28
CA ARG A 216 -5.57 -11.98 -21.46
C ARG A 216 -5.65 -13.38 -22.03
N LYS A 217 -4.89 -13.64 -23.09
CA LYS A 217 -4.78 -14.99 -23.67
C LYS A 217 -4.44 -15.96 -22.54
N LEU A 218 -5.05 -17.15 -22.54
CA LEU A 218 -4.73 -18.20 -21.59
C LEU A 218 -3.28 -18.64 -21.85
N VAL A 219 -2.35 -18.11 -21.07
CA VAL A 219 -0.91 -18.41 -21.17
C VAL A 219 -0.54 -19.35 -20.03
N ASP A 220 0.12 -20.46 -20.35
CA ASP A 220 0.69 -21.39 -19.37
C ASP A 220 1.72 -20.66 -18.49
N ARG A 221 1.31 -20.22 -17.30
CA ARG A 221 2.14 -19.46 -16.35
C ARG A 221 3.33 -20.29 -15.86
N ARG A 222 3.22 -21.63 -15.87
CA ARG A 222 4.27 -22.56 -15.43
C ARG A 222 5.31 -22.81 -16.52
N ALA A 223 5.01 -22.48 -17.78
CA ALA A 223 5.99 -22.49 -18.86
C ALA A 223 7.05 -21.36 -18.76
N SER A 224 6.79 -20.34 -17.93
CA SER A 224 7.76 -19.26 -17.69
C SER A 224 8.88 -19.72 -16.75
N LYS A 225 10.13 -19.38 -17.09
CA LYS A 225 11.36 -19.60 -16.28
C LYS A 225 11.67 -21.08 -16.00
N SER A 226 11.80 -21.87 -17.07
CA SER A 226 12.31 -23.27 -17.05
C SER A 226 11.63 -24.24 -16.07
N ARG A 227 10.39 -23.98 -15.67
CA ARG A 227 9.58 -24.84 -14.77
C ARG A 227 8.82 -25.96 -15.50
N LYS A 228 8.86 -25.95 -16.82
CA LYS A 228 8.30 -26.98 -17.70
C LYS A 228 9.37 -27.40 -18.70
N ILE A 229 9.61 -28.70 -18.83
CA ILE A 229 10.56 -29.26 -19.81
C ILE A 229 9.99 -28.98 -21.20
N ARG A 230 10.83 -28.40 -22.07
CA ARG A 230 10.48 -28.10 -23.45
C ARG A 230 11.39 -28.90 -24.36
N TYR A 231 10.81 -29.67 -25.26
CA TYR A 231 11.55 -30.44 -26.26
C TYR A 231 11.90 -29.52 -27.45
N HIS A 232 12.84 -28.60 -27.23
CA HIS A 232 13.44 -27.81 -28.30
C HIS A 232 14.88 -28.27 -28.50
N VAL A 233 15.28 -28.43 -29.76
CA VAL A 233 16.68 -28.71 -30.11
C VAL A 233 17.49 -27.43 -29.91
N HIS A 234 18.54 -27.50 -29.10
CA HIS A 234 19.46 -26.39 -28.87
C HIS A 234 20.69 -26.56 -29.77
N GLU A 235 20.82 -25.71 -30.79
CA GLU A 235 21.89 -25.82 -31.80
C GLU A 235 23.30 -25.85 -31.19
N LYS A 236 23.56 -25.03 -30.17
CA LYS A 236 24.89 -24.90 -29.52
C LYS A 236 25.38 -26.17 -28.79
N ILE A 237 24.46 -27.04 -28.37
CA ILE A 237 24.80 -28.30 -27.68
C ILE A 237 24.57 -29.52 -28.58
N THR A 238 24.13 -29.30 -29.81
CA THR A 238 24.04 -30.36 -30.81
C THR A 238 25.47 -30.79 -31.16
N ASN A 239 25.74 -32.09 -31.17
CA ASN A 239 27.07 -32.67 -31.39
C ASN A 239 28.13 -32.27 -30.35
N PHE A 240 27.74 -31.90 -29.12
CA PHE A 240 28.68 -31.52 -28.07
C PHE A 240 29.67 -32.66 -27.69
N MET A 241 29.21 -33.91 -27.75
CA MET A 241 30.06 -35.09 -27.53
C MET A 241 29.70 -36.18 -28.54
N ALA A 242 30.72 -36.89 -29.03
CA ALA A 242 30.52 -38.11 -29.78
C ALA A 242 30.08 -39.24 -28.82
N PRO A 243 29.19 -40.16 -29.27
CA PRO A 243 28.80 -41.29 -28.44
C PRO A 243 30.01 -42.17 -28.15
N VAL A 244 30.33 -42.34 -26.87
CA VAL A 244 31.38 -43.27 -26.42
C VAL A 244 30.71 -44.62 -26.18
N PRO A 245 31.12 -45.69 -26.88
CA PRO A 245 30.56 -47.01 -26.64
C PRO A 245 30.90 -47.45 -25.22
N MET A 246 29.88 -47.62 -24.39
CA MET A 246 30.06 -48.23 -23.08
C MET A 246 30.20 -49.74 -23.27
N ALA A 247 31.35 -50.29 -22.88
CA ALA A 247 31.50 -51.73 -22.74
C ALA A 247 30.66 -52.18 -21.54
N VAL A 248 29.42 -52.60 -21.80
CA VAL A 248 28.54 -53.11 -20.76
C VAL A 248 29.17 -54.40 -20.22
N PRO A 249 29.49 -54.44 -18.93
CA PRO A 249 30.10 -55.62 -18.35
C PRO A 249 29.21 -56.88 -18.53
N PRO A 250 29.75 -58.07 -18.83
CA PRO A 250 28.98 -59.24 -19.30
C PRO A 250 27.98 -59.84 -18.29
N MET A 251 28.17 -59.63 -16.98
CA MET A 251 27.18 -60.00 -15.95
C MET A 251 26.07 -58.96 -15.71
N ALA A 252 26.09 -57.80 -16.37
CA ALA A 252 25.09 -56.76 -16.15
C ALA A 252 23.65 -57.20 -16.51
N PRO A 253 23.40 -57.95 -17.61
CA PRO A 253 22.04 -58.41 -17.92
C PRO A 253 21.47 -59.31 -16.81
N LYS A 254 22.25 -60.29 -16.36
CA LYS A 254 21.88 -61.20 -15.26
C LYS A 254 21.69 -60.46 -13.94
N LEU A 255 22.44 -59.39 -13.71
CA LEU A 255 22.32 -58.56 -12.53
C LEU A 255 21.05 -57.69 -12.58
N PHE A 256 20.69 -57.11 -13.73
CA PHE A 256 19.47 -56.33 -13.90
C PHE A 256 18.21 -57.21 -13.81
N GLU A 257 18.26 -58.43 -14.33
CA GLU A 257 17.16 -59.40 -14.22
C GLU A 257 16.85 -59.76 -12.76
N ASN A 258 17.87 -59.85 -11.90
CA ASN A 258 17.71 -60.26 -10.50
C ASN A 258 17.72 -59.07 -9.51
N LEU A 259 17.79 -57.82 -10.00
CA LEU A 259 18.07 -56.64 -9.18
C LEU A 259 17.01 -56.37 -8.11
N PHE A 260 15.74 -56.68 -8.40
CA PHE A 260 14.62 -56.48 -7.49
C PHE A 260 13.98 -57.78 -7.01
N GLY A 261 14.68 -58.91 -7.20
CA GLY A 261 14.16 -60.24 -6.93
C GLY A 261 13.04 -60.59 -7.90
N THR A 262 13.27 -61.54 -8.80
CA THR A 262 12.16 -62.15 -9.53
C THR A 262 11.29 -62.87 -8.51
N SER A 263 10.01 -62.47 -8.42
CA SER A 263 8.98 -63.34 -7.88
C SER A 263 9.04 -64.65 -8.66
N ASN A 264 9.43 -65.74 -7.98
CA ASN A 264 9.04 -67.07 -8.43
C ASN A 264 7.52 -67.14 -8.62
#